data_AF-A0A357MYP4-F1
#
_entry.id   AF-A0A357MYP4-F1
#
_cell.length_a   1.000
_cell.length_b   1.000
_cell.length_c   1.000
_cell.angle_alpha   90.00
_cell.angle_beta   90.00
_cell.angle_gamma   90.00
#
_symmetry.space_group_name_H-M   'P 1'
#
loop_
_entity.id
_entity.type
_entity.pdbx_description
1 polymer ?
#
loop_
_entity_poly.entity_id
_entity_poly.type
_entity_poly.pdbx_seq_one_letter_code
_entity_poly.pdbx_strand_id
1 'polypeptide(L)'
;MNATAFPTTPAAAADACQASSPVAAVVATMRRLGAAGAPISADQVREWSDTLLQELYTQPPVRWEYRHQGDSRPGCWMTATPEHVYHARVRRWVVRALWETPRVIQPERDHAFKAGACTRCGDPEDWAGPDCKPMVKPVDPRTRLPIDARMLIEPLKWLRDAGPYVLNRYDREKRAREAAFLLEKIEAHILECQKP
;
A
#
# COMPACT_ATOMS: atom_id res chain seq x y z
N MET A 1 44.16 0.12 18.54
CA MET A 1 43.37 -0.53 17.49
C MET A 1 43.02 -1.92 17.99
N ASN A 2 41.82 -2.12 18.55
CA ASN A 2 41.39 -3.45 18.95
C ASN A 2 40.88 -4.17 17.71
N ALA A 3 41.47 -5.32 17.40
CA ALA A 3 41.00 -6.20 16.34
C ALA A 3 39.57 -6.65 16.68
N THR A 4 38.58 -6.17 15.94
CA THR A 4 37.24 -6.73 15.96
C THR A 4 37.32 -8.14 15.38
N ALA A 5 37.32 -9.15 16.26
CA ALA A 5 37.27 -10.54 15.86
C ALA A 5 35.91 -10.82 15.19
N PHE A 6 35.95 -11.26 13.93
CA PHE A 6 34.73 -11.67 13.21
C PHE A 6 34.22 -13.00 13.79
N PRO A 7 32.89 -13.19 13.92
CA PRO A 7 32.33 -14.43 14.43
C PRO A 7 32.67 -15.59 13.50
N THR A 8 33.22 -16.68 14.06
CA THR A 8 33.70 -17.86 13.30
C THR A 8 32.69 -18.99 13.22
N THR A 9 31.51 -18.84 13.83
CA THR A 9 30.43 -19.85 13.79
C THR A 9 29.08 -19.20 13.49
N PRO A 10 28.12 -19.92 12.87
CA PRO A 10 26.78 -19.41 12.60
C PRO A 10 26.03 -18.97 13.87
N ALA A 11 26.21 -19.68 14.98
CA ALA A 11 25.63 -19.31 16.28
C ALA A 11 26.25 -18.02 16.82
N ALA A 12 27.58 -17.89 16.78
CA ALA A 12 28.26 -16.65 17.19
C ALA A 12 27.92 -15.47 16.28
N ALA A 13 27.66 -15.71 14.99
CA ALA A 13 27.19 -14.69 14.07
C ALA A 13 25.75 -14.26 14.40
N ALA A 14 24.86 -15.20 14.72
CA ALA A 14 23.50 -14.91 15.16
C ALA A 14 23.48 -14.14 16.49
N ASP A 15 24.29 -14.54 17.47
CA ASP A 15 24.39 -13.89 18.77
C ASP A 15 25.01 -12.48 18.65
N ALA A 16 26.02 -12.30 17.80
CA ALA A 16 26.59 -10.98 17.51
C ALA A 16 25.59 -10.05 16.82
N CYS A 17 24.77 -10.58 15.90
CA CYS A 17 23.68 -9.84 15.25
C CYS A 17 22.52 -9.50 16.21
N GLN A 18 22.24 -10.37 17.19
CA GLN A 18 21.24 -10.10 18.23
C GLN A 18 21.74 -9.07 19.24
N ALA A 19 23.03 -9.09 19.58
CA ALA A 19 23.67 -8.14 20.47
C ALA A 19 23.85 -6.74 19.85
N SER A 20 23.84 -6.62 18.51
CA SER A 20 24.06 -5.35 17.81
C SER A 20 22.79 -4.59 17.44
N SER A 21 21.60 -5.18 17.57
CA SER A 21 20.34 -4.54 17.18
C SER A 21 19.65 -3.85 18.37
N PRO A 22 19.53 -2.50 18.37
CA PRO A 22 18.80 -1.79 19.43
C PRO A 22 17.33 -2.23 19.52
N VAL A 23 16.72 -2.59 18.38
CA VAL A 23 15.37 -3.17 18.32
C VAL A 23 15.30 -4.50 19.06
N ALA A 24 16.26 -5.42 18.82
CA ALA A 24 16.28 -6.71 19.51
C ALA A 24 16.47 -6.54 21.03
N ALA A 25 17.30 -5.59 21.45
CA ALA A 25 17.50 -5.25 22.85
C ALA A 25 16.22 -4.72 23.53
N VAL A 26 15.47 -3.85 22.83
CA VAL A 26 14.15 -3.37 23.29
C VAL A 26 13.17 -4.52 23.43
N VAL A 27 13.00 -5.35 22.39
CA VAL A 27 12.05 -6.48 22.41
C VAL A 27 12.40 -7.50 23.49
N ALA A 28 13.68 -7.81 23.68
CA ALA A 28 14.13 -8.70 24.75
C ALA A 28 13.82 -8.13 26.14
N THR A 29 13.95 -6.80 26.31
CA THR A 29 13.63 -6.13 27.57
C THR A 29 12.12 -6.08 27.82
N MET A 30 11.32 -5.79 26.80
CA MET A 30 9.85 -5.88 26.87
C MET A 30 9.40 -7.28 27.27
N ARG A 31 9.96 -8.33 26.67
CA ARG A 31 9.63 -9.73 27.01
C ARG A 31 9.99 -10.06 28.46
N ARG A 32 11.16 -9.62 28.94
CA ARG A 32 11.60 -9.85 30.33
C ARG A 32 10.69 -9.15 31.33
N LEU A 33 10.38 -7.86 31.12
CA LEU A 33 9.52 -7.10 32.04
C LEU A 33 8.06 -7.55 31.97
N GLY A 34 7.55 -7.90 30.78
CA GLY A 34 6.22 -8.48 30.62
C GLY A 34 6.07 -9.83 31.33
N ALA A 35 7.09 -10.69 31.28
CA ALA A 35 7.09 -11.96 32.02
C ALA A 35 7.10 -11.76 33.55
N ALA A 36 7.66 -10.66 34.05
CA ALA A 36 7.63 -10.31 35.47
C ALA A 36 6.25 -9.82 35.95
N GLY A 37 5.32 -9.49 35.03
CA GLY A 37 3.97 -9.02 35.36
C GLY A 37 3.92 -7.67 36.10
N ALA A 38 5.04 -6.96 36.20
CA ALA A 38 5.14 -5.71 36.92
C ALA A 38 4.61 -4.53 36.08
N PRO A 39 4.05 -3.48 36.72
CA PRO A 39 3.73 -2.24 36.05
C PRO A 39 5.00 -1.64 35.40
N ILE A 40 4.90 -1.25 34.13
CA ILE A 40 5.99 -0.63 33.39
C ILE A 40 5.85 0.90 33.49
N SER A 41 6.94 1.61 33.80
CA SER A 41 6.91 3.06 33.92
C SER A 41 6.68 3.75 32.57
N ALA A 42 6.07 4.94 32.60
CA ALA A 42 5.86 5.73 31.40
C ALA A 42 7.18 6.11 30.69
N ASP A 43 8.23 6.40 31.46
CA ASP A 43 9.55 6.71 30.92
C ASP A 43 10.14 5.53 30.14
N GLN A 44 9.97 4.30 30.66
CA GLN A 44 10.46 3.10 29.99
C GLN A 44 9.72 2.83 28.68
N VAL A 45 8.39 3.03 28.68
CA VAL A 45 7.57 2.91 27.46
C VAL A 45 7.98 3.97 26.43
N ARG A 46 8.27 5.20 26.86
CA ARG A 46 8.76 6.27 25.98
C ARG A 46 10.09 5.90 25.35
N GLU A 47 11.07 5.46 26.15
CA GLU A 47 12.39 5.06 25.66
C GLU A 47 12.32 3.94 24.60
N TRP A 48 11.49 2.92 24.84
CA TRP A 48 11.25 1.87 23.85
C TRP A 48 10.61 2.41 22.58
N SER A 49 9.61 3.28 22.72
CA SER A 49 8.91 3.87 21.59
C SER A 49 9.85 4.72 20.75
N ASP A 50 10.68 5.56 21.37
CA ASP A 50 11.65 6.41 20.69
C ASP A 50 12.69 5.55 19.94
N THR A 51 13.21 4.50 20.57
CA THR A 51 14.17 3.58 19.95
C THR A 51 13.54 2.85 18.76
N LEU A 52 12.32 2.32 18.92
CA LEU A 52 11.63 1.61 17.83
C LEU A 52 11.28 2.57 16.67
N LEU A 53 10.84 3.79 16.96
CA LEU A 53 10.55 4.80 15.94
C LEU A 53 11.82 5.23 15.20
N GLN A 54 12.92 5.43 15.92
CA GLN A 54 14.20 5.81 15.33
C GLN A 54 14.71 4.71 14.40
N GLU A 55 14.80 3.48 14.88
CA GLU A 55 15.42 2.36 14.16
C GLU A 55 14.55 1.78 13.05
N LEU A 56 13.22 1.77 13.20
CA LEU A 56 12.31 1.16 12.21
C LEU A 56 11.74 2.16 11.20
N TYR A 57 11.54 3.42 11.62
CA TYR A 57 10.83 4.41 10.80
C TYR A 57 11.69 5.58 10.36
N THR A 58 12.75 5.91 11.11
CA THR A 58 13.55 7.13 10.91
C THR A 58 15.00 6.84 10.48
N GLN A 59 15.35 5.58 10.25
CA GLN A 59 16.64 5.25 9.68
C GLN A 59 16.82 6.05 8.37
N PRO A 60 18.01 6.59 8.08
CA PRO A 60 18.38 7.00 6.73
C PRO A 60 18.85 5.78 5.93
N PRO A 61 18.67 5.77 4.60
CA PRO A 61 19.17 4.67 3.79
C PRO A 61 20.70 4.60 3.90
N VAL A 62 21.22 3.39 4.10
CA VAL A 62 22.66 3.12 4.22
C VAL A 62 23.37 3.45 2.92
N ARG A 63 22.72 3.12 1.80
CA ARG A 63 23.24 3.41 0.45
C ARG A 63 22.08 3.58 -0.51
N TRP A 64 22.26 4.47 -1.48
CA TRP A 64 21.38 4.55 -2.64
C TRP A 64 22.06 3.85 -3.82
N GLU A 65 21.27 3.20 -4.66
CA GLU A 65 21.74 2.66 -5.92
C GLU A 65 20.81 3.07 -7.05
N TYR A 66 21.35 3.17 -8.25
CA TYR A 66 20.57 3.44 -9.45
C TYR A 66 20.96 2.49 -10.57
N ARG A 67 20.04 2.32 -11.52
CA ARG A 67 20.28 1.64 -12.80
C ARG A 67 19.56 2.38 -13.92
N HIS A 68 19.97 2.13 -15.15
CA HIS A 68 19.24 2.62 -16.32
C HIS A 68 17.87 1.93 -16.44
N GLN A 69 16.84 2.70 -16.80
CA GLN A 69 15.54 2.14 -17.09
C GLN A 69 15.65 1.13 -18.25
N GLY A 70 15.18 -0.10 -18.01
CA GLY A 70 15.25 -1.21 -18.97
C GLY A 70 16.47 -2.14 -18.82
N ASP A 71 17.49 -1.77 -18.04
CA ASP A 71 18.63 -2.66 -17.80
C ASP A 71 18.37 -3.60 -16.62
N SER A 72 18.12 -4.88 -16.89
CA SER A 72 17.83 -5.89 -15.86
C SER A 72 18.96 -6.90 -15.67
N ARG A 73 20.16 -6.63 -16.17
CA ARG A 73 21.28 -7.58 -16.08
C ARG A 73 21.79 -7.72 -14.64
N PRO A 74 22.33 -8.88 -14.24
CA PRO A 74 23.05 -9.01 -12.98
C PRO A 74 24.16 -7.94 -12.88
N GLY A 75 24.23 -7.22 -11.77
CA GLY A 75 25.22 -6.14 -11.57
C GLY A 75 24.90 -4.80 -12.22
N CYS A 76 23.70 -4.60 -12.79
CA CYS A 76 23.29 -3.31 -13.38
C CYS A 76 23.14 -2.15 -12.38
N TRP A 77 23.16 -2.45 -11.07
CA TRP A 77 23.02 -1.45 -10.02
C TRP A 77 24.36 -0.81 -9.68
N MET A 78 24.39 0.51 -9.69
CA MET A 78 25.54 1.34 -9.36
C MET A 78 25.25 2.19 -8.13
N THR A 79 26.27 2.52 -7.34
CA THR A 79 26.11 3.44 -6.20
C THR A 79 25.60 4.81 -6.68
N ALA A 80 24.53 5.29 -6.07
CA ALA A 80 23.94 6.60 -6.34
C ALA A 80 24.44 7.63 -5.32
N THR A 81 24.74 8.83 -5.81
CA THR A 81 24.96 10.03 -4.98
C THR A 81 23.62 10.76 -4.83
N PRO A 82 23.48 11.72 -3.89
CA PRO A 82 22.26 12.53 -3.79
C PRO A 82 21.87 13.23 -5.10
N GLU A 83 22.83 13.64 -5.91
CA GLU A 83 22.58 14.23 -7.23
C GLU A 83 21.97 13.23 -8.22
N HIS A 84 22.41 11.97 -8.16
CA HIS A 84 21.82 10.91 -9.00
C HIS A 84 20.37 10.63 -8.63
N VAL A 85 20.06 10.66 -7.34
CA VAL A 85 18.69 10.54 -6.82
C VAL A 85 17.85 11.71 -7.31
N TYR A 86 18.32 12.94 -7.11
CA TYR A 86 17.59 14.15 -7.47
C TYR A 86 17.27 14.24 -8.97
N HIS A 87 18.19 13.80 -9.83
CA HIS A 87 18.01 13.84 -11.28
C HIS A 87 17.47 12.54 -11.91
N ALA A 88 17.12 11.54 -11.09
CA ALA A 88 16.73 10.21 -11.57
C ALA A 88 15.59 10.25 -12.58
N ARG A 89 14.54 11.05 -12.31
CA ARG A 89 13.38 11.18 -13.21
C ARG A 89 13.77 11.71 -14.58
N VAL A 90 14.53 12.80 -14.62
CA VAL A 90 14.95 13.45 -15.87
C VAL A 90 15.87 12.53 -16.68
N ARG A 91 16.72 11.78 -15.98
CA ARG A 91 17.70 10.86 -16.58
C ARG A 91 17.18 9.44 -16.82
N ARG A 92 15.90 9.18 -16.53
CA ARG A 92 15.26 7.86 -16.65
C ARG A 92 16.06 6.77 -15.93
N TRP A 93 16.43 7.06 -14.70
CA TRP A 93 17.07 6.11 -13.81
C TRP A 93 16.06 5.53 -12.83
N VAL A 94 16.19 4.24 -12.57
CA VAL A 94 15.48 3.57 -11.48
C VAL A 94 16.40 3.61 -10.28
N VAL A 95 15.92 4.20 -9.18
CA VAL A 95 16.67 4.36 -7.95
C VAL A 95 16.10 3.42 -6.89
N ARG A 96 16.97 2.84 -6.05
CA ARG A 96 16.59 2.11 -4.85
C ARG A 96 17.41 2.56 -3.66
N ALA A 97 16.75 2.56 -2.51
CA ALA A 97 17.39 2.75 -1.22
C ALA A 97 17.69 1.38 -0.59
N LEU A 98 18.92 1.18 -0.13
CA LEU A 98 19.35 0.02 0.65
C LEU A 98 19.40 0.39 2.13
N TRP A 99 18.86 -0.51 2.94
CA TRP A 99 18.64 -0.32 4.36
C TRP A 99 19.38 -1.38 5.16
N GLU A 100 19.85 -1.04 6.34
CA GLU A 100 20.56 -1.99 7.23
C GLU A 100 19.58 -2.99 7.83
N THR A 101 18.39 -2.51 8.19
CA THR A 101 17.24 -3.32 8.56
C THR A 101 16.16 -3.18 7.49
N PRO A 102 15.40 -4.25 7.17
CA PRO A 102 14.25 -4.11 6.30
C PRO A 102 13.32 -3.07 6.92
N ARG A 103 13.04 -1.97 6.20
CA ARG A 103 11.99 -1.06 6.67
C ARG A 103 10.71 -1.86 6.83
N VAL A 104 9.95 -1.54 7.87
CA VAL A 104 8.55 -1.94 7.92
C VAL A 104 7.96 -1.51 6.58
N ILE A 105 7.52 -2.49 5.79
CA ILE A 105 6.82 -2.23 4.52
C ILE A 105 5.73 -1.24 4.91
N GLN A 106 5.86 -0.01 4.45
CA GLN A 106 4.81 0.97 4.73
C GLN A 106 3.54 0.34 4.16
N PRO A 107 2.42 0.36 4.90
CA PRO A 107 1.16 -0.15 4.38
C PRO A 107 0.99 0.44 2.97
N GLU A 108 0.59 -0.36 1.98
CA GLU A 108 0.39 0.12 0.61
C GLU A 108 -0.41 1.44 0.70
N ARG A 109 0.29 2.56 0.50
CA ARG A 109 -0.32 3.88 0.61
C ARG A 109 -0.86 4.16 -0.76
N ASP A 110 -2.16 4.39 -0.83
CA ASP A 110 -2.83 4.82 -2.05
C ASP A 110 -2.36 6.23 -2.43
N HIS A 111 -1.22 6.33 -3.11
CA HIS A 111 -0.74 7.59 -3.62
C HIS A 111 -1.46 7.95 -4.93
N ALA A 112 -2.02 9.15 -4.98
CA ALA A 112 -2.61 9.70 -6.20
C ALA A 112 -1.72 10.83 -6.71
N PHE A 113 -0.88 10.57 -7.71
CA PHE A 113 0.11 11.52 -8.18
C PHE A 113 -0.47 12.54 -9.16
N LYS A 114 -0.11 13.81 -8.98
CA LYS A 114 -0.36 14.89 -9.95
C LYS A 114 0.88 15.78 -10.00
N ALA A 115 1.40 16.02 -11.21
CA ALA A 115 2.63 16.79 -11.41
C ALA A 115 3.86 16.26 -10.64
N GLY A 116 3.93 14.95 -10.40
CA GLY A 116 5.06 14.29 -9.74
C GLY A 116 5.05 14.34 -8.20
N ALA A 117 3.94 14.77 -7.58
CA ALA A 117 3.74 14.71 -6.14
C ALA A 117 2.39 14.05 -5.82
N CYS A 118 2.33 13.32 -4.71
CA CYS A 118 1.11 12.70 -4.23
C CYS A 118 0.15 13.77 -3.72
N THR A 119 -1.05 13.82 -4.27
CA THR A 119 -2.12 14.76 -3.86
C THR A 119 -2.67 14.47 -2.45
N ARG A 120 -2.39 13.30 -1.88
CA ARG A 120 -2.85 12.91 -0.54
C ARG A 120 -1.84 13.22 0.57
N CYS A 121 -0.56 12.90 0.36
CA CYS A 121 0.49 13.06 1.38
C CYS A 121 1.61 14.03 1.00
N GLY A 122 1.66 14.52 -0.25
CA GLY A 122 2.70 15.42 -0.73
C GLY A 122 4.00 14.73 -1.17
N ASP A 123 4.14 13.42 -0.95
CA ASP A 123 5.38 12.69 -1.28
C ASP A 123 5.67 12.72 -2.79
N PRO A 124 6.92 12.96 -3.20
CA PRO A 124 7.33 12.85 -4.61
C PRO A 124 7.12 11.44 -5.17
N GLU A 125 6.72 11.36 -6.44
CA GLU A 125 6.46 10.08 -7.14
C GLU A 125 7.70 9.18 -7.21
N ASP A 126 8.87 9.78 -7.29
CA ASP A 126 10.19 9.13 -7.28
C ASP A 126 10.59 8.55 -5.92
N TRP A 127 9.88 8.89 -4.84
CA TRP A 127 10.12 8.35 -3.49
C TRP A 127 9.21 7.17 -3.17
N ALA A 128 8.20 6.94 -4.01
CA ALA A 128 7.35 5.77 -3.91
C ALA A 128 8.15 4.54 -4.36
N GLY A 129 8.40 3.61 -3.44
CA GLY A 129 9.20 2.41 -3.70
C GLY A 129 8.61 1.51 -4.79
N PRO A 130 9.34 0.47 -5.25
CA PRO A 130 8.88 -0.47 -6.27
C PRO A 130 7.58 -1.23 -5.89
N ASP A 131 7.20 -1.19 -4.61
CA ASP A 131 5.94 -1.75 -4.09
C ASP A 131 4.77 -0.76 -4.18
N CYS A 132 4.99 0.46 -4.69
CA CYS A 132 3.93 1.43 -4.98
C CYS A 132 3.21 1.03 -6.27
N LYS A 133 2.08 0.35 -6.12
CA LYS A 133 1.18 0.09 -7.24
C LYS A 133 0.32 1.35 -7.47
N PRO A 134 0.40 2.01 -8.64
CA PRO A 134 -0.59 3.01 -8.99
C PRO A 134 -1.98 2.35 -9.03
N MET A 135 -3.00 3.01 -8.49
CA MET A 135 -4.36 2.48 -8.50
C MET A 135 -4.78 2.08 -9.92
N VAL A 136 -5.41 0.92 -10.01
CA VAL A 136 -6.32 0.57 -11.10
C VAL A 136 -7.25 1.78 -11.32
N LYS A 137 -7.41 2.19 -12.57
CA LYS A 137 -8.02 3.47 -12.96
C LYS A 137 -9.20 3.86 -12.05
N PRO A 138 -9.19 5.03 -11.39
CA PRO A 138 -10.32 5.44 -10.58
C PRO A 138 -11.57 5.45 -11.46
N VAL A 139 -12.59 4.69 -11.04
CA VAL A 139 -13.90 4.67 -11.68
C VAL A 139 -14.43 6.11 -11.71
N ASP A 140 -14.75 6.61 -12.91
CA ASP A 140 -15.17 8.00 -13.12
C ASP A 140 -16.36 8.33 -12.20
N PRO A 141 -16.30 9.35 -11.33
CA PRO A 141 -17.42 9.71 -10.47
C PRO A 141 -18.70 10.07 -11.22
N ARG A 142 -18.62 10.41 -12.52
CA ARG A 142 -19.80 10.59 -13.40
C ARG A 142 -20.49 9.28 -13.79
N THR A 143 -19.79 8.15 -13.63
CA THR A 143 -20.42 6.83 -13.79
C THR A 143 -21.19 6.44 -12.54
N ARG A 144 -20.85 6.96 -11.36
CA ARG A 144 -21.59 6.64 -10.13
C ARG A 144 -22.92 7.38 -10.08
N LEU A 145 -24.01 6.62 -10.05
CA LEU A 145 -25.33 7.16 -9.79
C LEU A 145 -25.37 7.87 -8.42
N PRO A 146 -26.15 8.95 -8.26
CA PRO A 146 -26.29 9.67 -7.00
C PRO A 146 -27.03 8.87 -5.91
N ILE A 147 -27.56 7.70 -6.26
CA ILE A 147 -28.27 6.75 -5.41
C ILE A 147 -27.70 5.35 -5.62
N ASP A 148 -27.82 4.48 -4.62
CA ASP A 148 -27.42 3.07 -4.77
C ASP A 148 -28.30 2.41 -5.84
N ALA A 149 -27.67 1.99 -6.93
CA ALA A 149 -28.32 1.36 -8.07
C ALA A 149 -29.09 0.08 -7.68
N ARG A 150 -28.70 -0.60 -6.60
CA ARG A 150 -29.40 -1.78 -6.07
C ARG A 150 -30.82 -1.48 -5.63
N MET A 151 -31.12 -0.24 -5.24
CA MET A 151 -32.46 0.19 -4.84
C MET A 151 -33.47 0.10 -5.99
N LEU A 152 -33.01 0.08 -7.25
CA LEU A 152 -33.86 0.02 -8.43
C LEU A 152 -34.17 -1.42 -8.89
N ILE A 153 -33.44 -2.42 -8.40
CA ILE A 153 -33.60 -3.82 -8.85
C ILE A 153 -34.98 -4.35 -8.49
N GLU A 154 -35.36 -4.26 -7.21
CA GLU A 154 -36.61 -4.85 -6.73
C GLU A 154 -37.86 -4.17 -7.34
N PRO A 155 -37.92 -2.82 -7.43
CA PRO A 155 -39.00 -2.14 -8.15
C PRO A 155 -39.11 -2.54 -9.62
N LEU A 156 -37.98 -2.72 -10.33
CA LEU A 156 -38.00 -3.10 -11.73
C LEU A 156 -38.40 -4.57 -11.94
N LYS A 157 -37.98 -5.48 -11.05
CA LYS A 157 -38.48 -6.87 -11.04
C LYS A 157 -39.99 -6.90 -10.83
N TRP A 158 -40.49 -6.11 -9.88
CA TRP A 158 -41.93 -5.97 -9.69
C TRP A 158 -42.62 -5.36 -10.92
N LEU A 159 -42.00 -4.39 -11.61
CA LEU A 159 -42.57 -3.85 -12.84
C LEU A 159 -42.61 -4.88 -13.97
N ARG A 160 -41.61 -5.76 -14.07
CA ARG A 160 -41.53 -6.86 -15.04
C ARG A 160 -42.51 -8.00 -14.71
N ASP A 161 -42.59 -8.37 -13.43
CA ASP A 161 -43.23 -9.59 -12.95
C ASP A 161 -44.64 -9.36 -12.39
N ALA A 162 -45.04 -8.12 -12.09
CA ALA A 162 -46.34 -7.86 -11.51
C ALA A 162 -47.47 -8.36 -12.43
N GLY A 163 -48.40 -9.08 -11.79
CA GLY A 163 -49.64 -9.58 -12.38
C GLY A 163 -50.58 -8.45 -12.85
N PRO A 164 -51.80 -8.81 -13.30
CA PRO A 164 -52.60 -7.99 -14.19
C PRO A 164 -53.10 -6.71 -13.49
N TYR A 165 -52.33 -5.64 -13.60
CA TYR A 165 -52.88 -4.29 -13.55
C TYR A 165 -53.89 -4.13 -14.70
N VAL A 166 -54.75 -3.09 -14.63
CA VAL A 166 -55.76 -2.72 -15.65
C VAL A 166 -55.09 -2.16 -16.93
N LEU A 167 -54.04 -2.84 -17.40
CA LEU A 167 -53.29 -2.53 -18.59
C LEU A 167 -53.64 -3.56 -19.66
N ASN A 168 -53.83 -3.08 -20.89
CA ASN A 168 -54.00 -3.95 -22.04
C ASN A 168 -52.74 -4.80 -22.24
N ARG A 169 -52.87 -5.86 -23.05
CA ARG A 169 -51.79 -6.82 -23.29
C ARG A 169 -50.53 -6.16 -23.87
N TYR A 170 -50.70 -5.22 -24.80
CA TYR A 170 -49.59 -4.54 -25.47
C TYR A 170 -48.74 -3.72 -24.48
N ASP A 171 -49.39 -2.93 -23.63
CA ASP A 171 -48.72 -2.10 -22.64
C ASP A 171 -48.02 -2.94 -21.57
N ARG A 172 -48.59 -4.10 -21.23
CA ARG A 172 -47.95 -5.06 -20.33
C ARG A 172 -46.66 -5.64 -20.91
N GLU A 173 -46.71 -6.10 -22.16
CA GLU A 173 -45.54 -6.65 -22.85
C GLU A 173 -44.46 -5.58 -23.07
N LYS A 174 -44.86 -4.34 -23.39
CA LYS A 174 -43.95 -3.21 -23.53
C LYS A 174 -43.28 -2.86 -22.21
N ARG A 175 -44.04 -2.71 -21.12
CA ARG A 175 -43.53 -2.43 -19.77
C ARG A 175 -42.56 -3.51 -19.30
N ALA A 176 -42.91 -4.79 -19.50
CA ALA A 176 -42.04 -5.89 -19.11
C ALA A 176 -40.70 -5.87 -19.86
N ARG A 177 -40.73 -5.54 -21.15
CA ARG A 177 -39.53 -5.41 -22.00
C ARG A 177 -38.64 -4.24 -21.57
N GLU A 178 -39.24 -3.08 -21.30
CA GLU A 178 -38.52 -1.89 -20.84
C GLU A 178 -37.90 -2.12 -19.45
N ALA A 179 -38.64 -2.74 -18.53
CA ALA A 179 -38.12 -3.10 -17.21
C ALA A 179 -36.97 -4.11 -17.28
N ALA A 180 -37.07 -5.12 -18.16
CA ALA A 180 -36.00 -6.09 -18.37
C ALA A 180 -34.72 -5.44 -18.95
N PHE A 181 -34.88 -4.52 -19.91
CA PHE A 181 -33.75 -3.76 -20.46
C PHE A 181 -33.07 -2.90 -19.38
N LEU A 182 -33.83 -2.20 -18.54
CA LEU A 182 -33.28 -1.38 -17.47
C LEU A 182 -32.58 -2.22 -16.38
N LEU A 183 -33.13 -3.39 -16.04
CA LEU A 183 -32.49 -4.35 -15.14
C LEU A 183 -31.10 -4.77 -15.65
N GLU A 184 -31.01 -5.16 -16.93
CA GLU A 184 -29.74 -5.56 -17.56
C GLU A 184 -28.69 -4.44 -17.45
N LYS A 185 -29.08 -3.18 -17.73
CA LYS A 185 -28.16 -2.04 -17.66
C LYS A 185 -27.74 -1.70 -16.24
N ILE A 186 -28.64 -1.79 -15.26
CA ILE A 186 -28.33 -1.55 -13.86
C ILE A 186 -27.41 -2.64 -13.31
N GLU A 187 -27.66 -3.91 -13.64
CA GLU A 187 -26.80 -5.03 -13.22
C GLU A 187 -25.39 -4.92 -13.83
N ALA A 188 -25.29 -4.58 -15.12
CA ALA A 188 -24.01 -4.32 -15.78
C ALA A 188 -23.26 -3.16 -15.12
N HIS A 189 -23.96 -2.07 -14.79
CA HIS A 189 -23.39 -0.91 -14.13
C HIS A 189 -22.87 -1.23 -12.72
N ILE A 190 -23.63 -2.01 -11.94
CA ILE A 190 -23.21 -2.48 -10.61
C ILE A 190 -21.95 -3.34 -10.70
N LEU A 191 -21.89 -4.26 -11.68
CA LEU A 191 -20.73 -5.11 -11.92
C LEU A 191 -19.50 -4.30 -12.31
N GLU A 192 -19.65 -3.29 -13.16
CA GLU A 192 -18.55 -2.39 -13.53
C GLU A 192 -18.04 -1.57 -12.35
N CYS A 193 -18.93 -1.07 -11.49
CA CYS A 193 -18.56 -0.32 -10.29
C CYS A 193 -17.93 -1.18 -9.18
N GLN A 194 -18.09 -2.50 -9.23
CA GLN A 194 -17.46 -3.46 -8.31
C GLN A 194 -16.10 -3.98 -8.79
N LYS A 195 -15.67 -3.63 -10.02
CA LYS A 195 -14.33 -3.98 -10.50
C LYS A 195 -13.29 -3.22 -9.67
N PRO A 196 -12.22 -3.92 -9.20
CA PRO A 196 -11.17 -3.32 -8.39
C PRO A 196 -10.37 -2.25 -9.15
#